data_AF-A0A1G2R515-F1
#
_entry.id   AF-A0A1G2R515-F1
#
_cell.length_a   1.000
_cell.length_b   1.000
_cell.length_c   1.000
_cell.angle_alpha   90.00
_cell.angle_beta   90.00
_cell.angle_gamma   90.00
#
_symmetry.space_group_name_H-M   'P 1'
#
loop_
_entity.id
_entity.type
_entity.pdbx_description
1 polymer ?
#
loop_
_entity_poly.entity_id
_entity_poly.type
_entity_poly.pdbx_seq_one_letter_code
_entity_poly.pdbx_strand_id
1 'polypeptide(L)'
;MQQAFSELIQYLDEKFQKSASKEDIVSLQARVDEKFTRAFDVFATKDELQELMGRVEQLNDSVHALTNAIDRLVKSVDDLRIEYSAMAMQLTRHEKWIQQLAEKLGLKLEQ
;
A
#
# COMPACT_ATOMS: atom_id res chain seq x y z
N MET A 1 -57.08 -26.54 50.95
CA MET A 1 -55.87 -27.39 50.85
C MET A 1 -55.63 -27.84 49.41
N GLN A 2 -56.48 -28.68 48.81
CA GLN A 2 -56.26 -29.19 47.44
C GLN A 2 -56.21 -28.10 46.35
N GLN A 3 -57.05 -27.07 46.45
CA GLN A 3 -57.10 -25.98 45.48
C GLN A 3 -55.81 -25.14 45.44
N ALA A 4 -55.24 -24.82 46.60
CA ALA A 4 -53.98 -24.10 46.72
C ALA A 4 -52.79 -24.90 46.15
N PHE A 5 -52.81 -26.23 46.25
CA PHE A 5 -51.80 -27.09 45.59
C PHE A 5 -51.94 -27.07 44.06
N SER A 6 -53.17 -27.07 43.54
CA SER A 6 -53.42 -27.01 42.09
C SER A 6 -52.93 -25.69 41.49
N GLU A 7 -53.18 -24.57 42.17
CA GLU A 7 -52.72 -23.25 41.74
C GLU A 7 -51.19 -23.15 41.76
N LEU A 8 -50.53 -23.75 42.76
CA LEU A 8 -49.08 -23.80 42.82
C LEU A 8 -48.47 -24.63 41.69
N ILE A 9 -49.07 -25.77 41.34
CA ILE A 9 -48.62 -26.61 40.22
C ILE A 9 -48.76 -25.84 38.89
N GLN A 10 -49.89 -25.15 38.68
CA GLN A 10 -50.12 -24.36 37.47
C GLN A 10 -49.14 -23.18 37.36
N TYR A 11 -48.89 -22.47 38.45
CA TYR A 11 -47.91 -21.37 38.48
C TYR A 11 -46.48 -21.87 38.19
N LEU A 12 -46.12 -23.02 38.75
CA LEU A 12 -44.82 -23.63 38.50
C LEU A 12 -44.69 -24.06 37.03
N ASP A 13 -45.72 -24.68 36.45
CA ASP A 13 -45.71 -25.09 35.03
C ASP A 13 -45.57 -23.88 34.09
N GLU A 14 -46.34 -22.80 34.33
CA GLU A 14 -46.22 -21.56 33.56
C GLU A 14 -44.82 -20.94 33.68
N LYS A 15 -44.20 -21.00 34.87
CA LYS A 15 -42.83 -20.49 35.10
C LYS A 15 -41.77 -21.37 34.44
N PHE A 16 -41.95 -22.69 34.42
CA PHE A 16 -41.08 -23.62 33.71
C PHE A 16 -41.21 -23.49 32.20
N GLN A 17 -42.41 -23.25 31.67
CA GLN A 17 -42.63 -22.95 30.24
C GLN A 17 -42.02 -21.60 29.82
N LYS A 18 -42.00 -20.60 30.71
CA LYS A 18 -41.31 -19.31 30.48
C LYS A 18 -39.79 -19.41 30.61
N SER A 19 -39.27 -20.51 31.15
CA SER A 19 -37.82 -20.74 31.21
C SER A 19 -37.33 -21.32 29.89
N ALA A 20 -36.16 -20.88 29.41
CA ALA A 20 -35.57 -21.40 28.19
C ALA A 20 -35.40 -22.92 28.32
N SER A 21 -35.91 -23.66 27.35
CA SER A 21 -35.73 -25.11 27.34
C SER A 21 -34.25 -25.46 27.11
N LYS A 22 -33.88 -26.68 27.46
CA LYS A 22 -32.53 -27.18 27.16
C LYS A 22 -32.22 -27.11 25.66
N GLU A 23 -33.22 -27.33 24.81
CA GLU A 23 -33.10 -27.25 23.35
C GLU A 23 -32.86 -25.82 22.88
N ASP A 24 -33.54 -24.82 23.47
CA ASP A 24 -33.31 -23.41 23.16
C ASP A 24 -31.88 -22.99 23.48
N ILE A 25 -31.36 -23.43 24.63
CA ILE A 25 -29.97 -23.16 25.05
C ILE A 25 -28.98 -23.78 24.08
N VAL A 26 -29.19 -25.05 23.67
CA VAL A 26 -28.32 -25.73 22.70
C VAL A 26 -28.36 -25.04 21.34
N SER A 27 -29.54 -24.61 20.88
CA SER A 27 -29.68 -23.89 19.61
C SER A 27 -28.99 -22.53 19.64
N LEU A 28 -29.04 -21.83 20.78
CA LEU A 28 -28.34 -20.56 20.97
C LEU A 28 -26.83 -20.75 21.00
N GLN A 29 -26.32 -21.80 21.65
CA GLN A 29 -24.89 -22.14 21.63
C GLN A 29 -24.40 -22.36 20.19
N ALA A 30 -25.10 -23.18 19.41
CA ALA A 30 -24.72 -23.44 18.02
C ALA A 30 -24.71 -22.16 17.15
N ARG A 31 -25.70 -21.27 17.33
CA ARG A 31 -25.78 -19.99 16.60
C ARG A 31 -24.70 -19.01 17.03
N VAL A 32 -24.31 -19.03 18.30
CA VAL A 32 -23.23 -18.20 18.83
C VAL A 32 -21.89 -18.69 18.30
N ASP A 33 -21.64 -20.00 18.33
CA ASP A 33 -20.41 -20.60 17.79
C ASP A 33 -20.25 -20.29 16.29
N GLU A 34 -21.31 -20.48 15.50
CA GLU A 34 -21.30 -20.16 14.06
C GLU A 34 -20.95 -18.68 13.80
N LYS A 35 -21.50 -17.77 14.60
CA LYS A 35 -21.21 -16.34 14.47
C LYS A 35 -19.79 -15.99 14.90
N PHE A 36 -19.27 -16.64 15.94
CA PHE A 36 -17.89 -16.44 16.38
C PHE A 36 -16.91 -16.95 15.33
N THR A 37 -17.11 -18.15 14.77
CA THR A 37 -16.26 -18.68 13.69
C THR A 37 -16.24 -17.73 12.49
N ARG A 38 -17.41 -17.29 12.00
CA ARG A 38 -17.47 -16.33 10.89
C ARG A 38 -16.79 -15.01 11.19
N ALA A 39 -16.89 -14.52 12.42
CA ALA A 39 -16.21 -13.29 12.82
C ALA A 39 -14.69 -13.47 12.79
N PHE A 40 -14.17 -14.59 13.29
CA PHE A 40 -12.75 -14.92 13.26
C PHE A 40 -12.19 -15.12 11.85
N ASP A 41 -12.95 -15.71 10.94
CA ASP A 41 -12.52 -15.91 9.54
C ASP A 41 -12.28 -14.59 8.78
N VAL A 42 -12.88 -13.48 9.23
CA VAL A 42 -12.72 -12.15 8.61
C VAL A 42 -11.59 -11.35 9.27
N PHE A 43 -11.12 -11.76 10.45
CA PHE A 43 -9.98 -11.15 11.09
C PHE A 43 -8.69 -11.72 10.50
N ALA A 44 -7.88 -10.86 9.90
CA ALA A 44 -6.51 -11.22 9.56
C ALA A 44 -5.79 -11.71 10.82
N THR A 45 -5.10 -12.84 10.71
CA THR A 45 -4.29 -13.35 11.79
C THR A 45 -3.15 -12.38 12.11
N LYS A 46 -2.62 -12.44 13.33
CA LYS A 46 -1.48 -11.62 13.73
C LYS A 46 -0.29 -11.81 12.77
N ASP A 47 -0.09 -13.03 12.29
CA ASP A 47 1.01 -13.39 11.40
C ASP A 47 0.82 -12.76 10.01
N GLU A 48 -0.40 -12.79 9.45
CA GLU A 48 -0.73 -12.10 8.19
C GLU A 48 -0.53 -10.58 8.29
N LEU A 49 -0.89 -9.97 9.44
CA LEU A 49 -0.65 -8.56 9.67
C LEU A 49 0.84 -8.24 9.76
N GLN A 50 1.64 -9.09 10.41
CA GLN A 50 3.09 -8.92 10.49
C GLN A 50 3.74 -9.07 9.11
N GLU A 51 3.30 -10.03 8.31
CA GLU A 51 3.77 -10.20 6.94
C GLU A 51 3.42 -8.97 6.08
N LEU A 52 2.19 -8.47 6.19
CA LEU A 52 1.76 -7.27 5.47
C LEU A 52 2.59 -6.05 5.87
N MET A 53 2.84 -5.85 7.17
CA MET A 53 3.71 -4.78 7.66
C MET A 53 5.11 -4.88 7.06
N GLY A 54 5.71 -6.07 7.06
CA GLY A 54 7.02 -6.28 6.45
C GLY A 54 7.04 -6.00 4.94
N ARG A 55 6.00 -6.40 4.21
CA ARG A 55 5.86 -6.07 2.78
C ARG A 55 5.72 -4.57 2.53
N VAL A 56 4.99 -3.86 3.40
CA VAL A 56 4.84 -2.40 3.32
C VAL A 56 6.17 -1.69 3.61
N GLU A 57 6.95 -2.16 4.59
CA GLU A 57 8.29 -1.63 4.87
C GLU A 57 9.24 -1.82 3.67
N GLN A 58 9.28 -3.02 3.09
CA GLN A 58 10.09 -3.29 1.90
C GLN A 58 9.68 -2.45 0.69
N LEU A 59 8.37 -2.21 0.52
CA LEU A 59 7.87 -1.32 -0.52
C LEU A 59 8.33 0.12 -0.27
N ASN A 60 8.27 0.60 0.97
CA ASN A 60 8.72 1.93 1.34
C ASN A 60 10.22 2.12 1.05
N ASP A 61 11.05 1.14 1.40
CA ASP A 61 12.49 1.17 1.11
C ASP A 61 12.76 1.20 -0.40
N SER A 62 12.00 0.41 -1.18
CA SER A 62 12.10 0.40 -2.64
C SER A 62 11.74 1.75 -3.25
N VAL A 63 10.68 2.41 -2.74
CA VAL A 63 10.27 3.75 -3.18
C VAL A 63 11.33 4.79 -2.85
N HIS A 64 11.97 4.71 -1.68
CA HIS A 64 13.08 5.60 -1.32
C HIS A 64 14.29 5.38 -2.23
N ALA A 65 14.65 4.14 -2.53
CA ALA A 65 15.75 3.82 -3.45
C ALA A 65 15.47 4.37 -4.85
N LEU A 66 14.25 4.23 -5.36
CA LEU A 66 13.83 4.77 -6.66
C LEU A 66 13.87 6.30 -6.69
N THR A 67 13.37 6.95 -5.64
CA THR A 67 13.42 8.43 -5.52
C THR A 67 14.86 8.93 -5.61
N ASN A 68 15.77 8.31 -4.84
CA ASN A 68 17.19 8.66 -4.86
C ASN A 68 17.84 8.40 -6.23
N ALA A 69 17.43 7.34 -6.93
CA ALA A 69 17.95 7.04 -8.26
C ALA A 69 17.47 8.08 -9.29
N ILE A 70 16.21 8.52 -9.20
CA ILE A 70 15.64 9.58 -10.04
C ILE A 70 16.39 10.89 -9.81
N ASP A 71 16.62 11.30 -8.55
CA ASP A 71 17.34 12.54 -8.24
C ASP A 71 18.75 12.55 -8.84
N ARG A 72 19.46 11.41 -8.76
CA ARG A 72 20.78 11.26 -9.40
C ARG A 72 20.72 11.35 -10.92
N LEU A 73 19.70 10.74 -11.53
CA LEU A 73 19.51 10.80 -12.97
C LEU A 73 19.21 12.23 -13.43
N VAL A 74 18.33 12.95 -12.72
CA VAL A 74 18.04 14.36 -13.00
C VAL A 74 19.31 15.20 -12.96
N LYS A 75 20.15 15.01 -11.93
CA LYS A 75 21.44 15.70 -11.85
C LYS A 75 22.35 15.37 -13.03
N SER A 76 22.49 14.08 -13.38
CA SER A 76 23.31 13.66 -14.51
C SER A 76 22.83 14.26 -15.84
N VAL A 77 21.52 14.39 -16.03
CA VAL A 77 20.94 15.01 -17.22
C VAL A 77 21.22 16.51 -17.27
N ASP A 78 21.17 17.20 -16.13
CA ASP A 78 21.50 18.62 -16.06
C ASP A 78 22.99 18.88 -16.32
N ASP A 79 23.87 18.05 -15.75
CA ASP A 79 25.32 18.10 -15.99
C ASP A 79 25.61 17.91 -17.50
N LEU A 80 25.01 16.90 -18.14
CA LEU A 80 25.13 16.68 -19.59
C LEU A 80 24.62 17.85 -20.42
N ARG A 81 23.53 18.50 -20.00
CA ARG A 81 22.99 19.68 -20.68
C ARG A 81 23.98 20.85 -20.63
N ILE A 82 24.64 21.05 -19.50
CA ILE A 82 25.66 22.09 -19.33
C ILE A 82 26.88 21.79 -20.21
N GLU A 83 27.37 20.55 -20.18
CA GLU A 83 28.50 20.11 -21.01
C GLU A 83 28.20 20.28 -22.50
N TYR A 84 27.01 19.87 -22.95
CA TYR A 84 26.57 20.04 -24.33
C TYR A 84 26.57 21.51 -24.76
N SER A 85 26.07 22.40 -23.89
CA SER A 85 26.07 23.84 -24.15
C SER A 85 27.49 24.40 -24.27
N ALA A 86 28.40 23.97 -23.39
CA ALA A 86 29.81 24.36 -23.46
C ALA A 86 30.49 23.87 -24.75
N MET A 87 30.23 22.62 -25.15
CA MET A 87 30.73 22.05 -26.41
C MET A 87 30.21 22.83 -27.62
N ALA A 88 28.93 23.16 -27.67
CA ALA A 88 28.34 23.95 -28.75
C ALA A 88 29.00 25.33 -28.88
N MET A 89 29.30 25.98 -27.76
CA MET A 89 30.04 27.24 -27.74
C MET A 89 31.48 27.09 -28.25
N GLN A 90 32.17 26.00 -27.88
CA GLN A 90 33.51 25.71 -28.38
C GLN A 90 33.50 25.46 -29.89
N LEU A 91 32.57 24.67 -30.39
CA LEU A 91 32.41 24.41 -31.83
C LEU A 91 32.19 25.72 -32.60
N THR A 92 31.29 26.57 -32.11
CA THR A 92 31.04 27.89 -32.73
C THR A 92 32.30 28.77 -32.76
N ARG A 93 33.12 28.72 -31.70
CA ARG A 93 34.38 29.46 -31.63
C ARG A 93 35.41 28.90 -32.61
N HIS A 94 35.54 27.58 -32.69
CA HIS A 94 36.45 26.92 -33.60
C HIS A 94 36.07 27.19 -35.06
N GLU A 95 34.78 27.15 -35.39
CA GLU A 95 34.26 27.54 -36.70
C GLU A 95 34.69 28.97 -37.07
N LYS A 96 34.52 29.91 -36.14
CA LYS A 96 34.97 31.30 -36.33
C LYS A 96 36.48 31.41 -36.52
N TRP A 97 37.28 30.66 -35.76
CA TRP A 97 38.74 30.66 -35.92
C TRP A 97 39.16 30.10 -37.27
N ILE A 98 38.52 29.03 -37.73
CA ILE A 98 38.78 28.42 -39.05
C ILE A 98 38.47 29.43 -40.16
N GLN A 99 37.32 30.12 -40.09
CA GLN A 99 36.96 31.17 -41.05
C GLN A 99 38.00 32.30 -41.07
N GLN A 100 38.40 32.81 -39.90
CA GLN A 100 39.41 33.86 -39.80
C GLN A 100 40.79 33.44 -40.35
N LEU A 101 41.17 32.18 -40.15
CA LEU A 101 42.40 31.63 -40.71
C LEU A 101 42.31 31.53 -42.24
N ALA A 102 41.19 31.03 -42.77
CA ALA A 102 40.96 30.94 -44.21
C ALA A 102 41.02 32.30 -44.89
N GLU A 103 40.37 33.33 -44.31
CA GLU A 103 40.41 34.71 -44.79
C GLU A 103 41.85 35.24 -44.86
N LYS A 104 42.64 35.02 -43.80
CA LYS A 104 44.05 35.47 -43.74
C LYS A 104 44.97 34.74 -44.72
N LEU A 105 44.64 33.49 -45.07
CA LEU A 105 45.40 32.66 -46.00
C LEU A 105 44.90 32.78 -47.45
N GLY A 106 43.80 33.49 -47.70
CA GLY A 106 43.17 33.59 -49.02
C GLY A 106 42.56 32.27 -49.50
N LEU A 107 42.21 31.37 -48.58
CA LEU A 107 41.59 30.08 -48.88
C LEU A 107 40.06 30.23 -48.91
N LYS A 108 39.40 29.55 -49.86
CA LYS A 108 37.94 29.35 -49.83
C LYS A 108 37.63 28.07 -49.09
N LEU A 109 36.81 28.17 -48.04
CA LEU A 109 36.24 27.00 -47.37
C LEU A 109 35.02 26.53 -48.16
N GLU A 110 34.92 25.22 -48.40
CA GLU A 110 33.70 24.60 -48.88
C GLU A 110 32.71 24.50 -47.71
N GLN A 111 31.46 24.89 -47.95
CA GLN A 111 30.36 24.75 -46.99
C GLN A 111 29.77 23.35 -47.03
#